data_AF-A0AAE8WZ98-F1
#
_entry.id   AF-A0AAE8WZ98-F1
#
_cell.length_a   1.000
_cell.length_b   1.000
_cell.length_c   1.000
_cell.angle_alpha   90.00
_cell.angle_beta   90.00
_cell.angle_gamma   90.00
#
_symmetry.space_group_name_H-M   'P 1'
#
loop_
_entity.id
_entity.type
_entity.pdbx_description
1 polymer ?
#
loop_
_entity_poly.entity_id
_entity_poly.type
_entity_poly.pdbx_seq_one_letter_code
_entity_poly.pdbx_strand_id
1 'polypeptide(L)'
;MSKLIRLATPADYAFNQDIGLWELAFDKRPVKGVRCNDPVDGAYEYNQGRLKFVAALDNTKKNVQRFDFEAVLQWAAQHGSPTQCQFVLRLLQAPNSDEYKRIALEFIT
;
A
#
# COMPACT_ATOMS: atom_id res chain seq x y z
N MET A 1 9.74 9.52 -0.53
CA MET A 1 10.61 8.84 -1.50
C MET A 1 10.31 7.35 -1.48
N SER A 2 9.78 6.77 -2.56
CA SER A 2 9.67 5.31 -2.66
C SER A 2 11.09 4.75 -2.66
N LYS A 3 11.43 3.87 -1.72
CA LYS A 3 12.67 3.09 -1.82
C LYS A 3 12.60 2.32 -3.13
N LEU A 4 13.41 2.70 -4.11
CA LEU A 4 13.59 1.95 -5.36
C LEU A 4 13.88 0.50 -4.97
N ILE A 5 13.01 -0.41 -5.41
CA ILE A 5 13.13 -1.81 -5.08
C ILE A 5 14.24 -2.37 -5.97
N ARG A 6 15.37 -2.75 -5.34
CA ARG A 6 16.49 -3.38 -6.04
C ARG A 6 16.06 -4.74 -6.59
N LEU A 7 16.23 -4.89 -7.90
CA LEU A 7 16.15 -6.16 -8.61
C LEU A 7 17.54 -6.79 -8.68
N ALA A 8 17.58 -8.11 -8.74
CA ALA A 8 18.79 -8.89 -8.92
C ALA A 8 19.15 -9.01 -10.40
N THR A 9 20.45 -9.06 -10.68
CA THR A 9 21.06 -9.48 -11.93
C THR A 9 21.91 -10.74 -11.68
N PRO A 10 22.26 -11.53 -12.70
CA PRO A 10 23.14 -12.68 -12.52
C PRO A 10 24.50 -12.33 -11.89
N ALA A 11 25.01 -11.11 -12.15
CA ALA A 11 26.26 -10.60 -11.59
C ALA A 11 26.21 -10.33 -10.07
N ASP A 12 25.00 -10.27 -9.48
CA ASP A 12 24.83 -10.09 -8.04
C ASP A 12 25.02 -11.40 -7.24
N TYR A 13 25.21 -12.54 -7.91
CA TYR A 13 25.40 -13.84 -7.27
C TYR A 13 26.88 -14.17 -7.09
N ALA A 14 27.20 -14.70 -5.91
CA ALA A 14 28.48 -15.31 -5.62
C ALA A 14 28.28 -16.79 -5.30
N PHE A 15 29.15 -17.66 -5.82
CA PHE A 15 29.09 -19.07 -5.50
C PHE A 15 29.53 -19.30 -4.05
N ASN A 16 28.66 -19.91 -3.25
CA ASN A 16 28.93 -20.25 -1.86
C ASN A 16 29.31 -21.73 -1.78
N GLN A 17 30.60 -22.00 -1.51
CA GLN A 17 31.16 -23.35 -1.46
C GLN A 17 30.59 -24.20 -0.31
N ASP A 18 30.20 -23.58 0.81
CA ASP A 18 29.72 -24.30 1.99
C ASP A 18 28.37 -24.98 1.74
N ILE A 19 27.54 -24.38 0.89
CA ILE A 19 26.20 -24.88 0.55
C ILE A 19 26.11 -25.42 -0.88
N GLY A 20 27.15 -25.26 -1.69
CA GLY A 20 27.19 -25.70 -3.08
C GLY A 20 26.20 -24.98 -4.01
N LEU A 21 25.80 -23.75 -3.67
CA LEU A 21 24.81 -22.96 -4.40
C LEU A 21 25.31 -21.55 -4.67
N TRP A 22 24.79 -20.92 -5.72
CA TRP A 22 24.91 -19.48 -5.92
C TRP A 22 24.03 -18.73 -4.94
N GLU A 23 24.55 -17.64 -4.36
CA GLU A 23 23.84 -16.83 -3.37
C GLU A 23 23.95 -15.34 -3.69
N LEU A 24 22.86 -14.59 -3.56
CA LEU A 24 22.85 -13.14 -3.72
C LEU A 24 23.79 -12.44 -2.72
N ALA A 25 24.54 -11.45 -3.19
CA ALA A 25 25.47 -10.69 -2.35
C ALA A 25 24.77 -9.73 -1.38
N PHE A 26 23.62 -9.18 -1.78
CA PHE A 26 22.95 -8.09 -1.04
C PHE A 26 21.70 -8.51 -0.26
N ASP A 27 21.21 -9.74 -0.45
CA ASP A 27 20.04 -10.26 0.26
C ASP A 27 20.30 -11.71 0.68
N LYS A 28 20.11 -12.00 1.97
CA LYS A 28 20.35 -13.31 2.60
C LYS A 28 19.09 -13.89 3.24
N ARG A 29 17.94 -13.26 3.02
CA ARG A 29 16.66 -13.74 3.56
C ARG A 29 16.28 -15.07 2.90
N PRO A 30 15.49 -15.93 3.58
CA PRO A 30 15.04 -17.21 3.04
C PRO A 30 13.89 -17.01 2.04
N VAL A 31 14.15 -16.28 0.95
CA VAL A 31 13.19 -16.03 -0.14
C VAL A 31 13.65 -16.72 -1.42
N LYS A 32 12.69 -17.12 -2.25
CA LYS A 32 12.97 -17.82 -3.51
C LYS A 32 13.88 -16.98 -4.40
N GLY A 33 14.85 -17.63 -5.04
CA GLY A 33 15.86 -17.00 -5.89
C GLY A 33 17.09 -16.45 -5.14
N VAL A 34 17.07 -16.25 -3.81
CA VAL A 34 18.29 -15.80 -3.09
C VAL A 34 19.42 -16.82 -3.16
N ARG A 35 19.08 -18.12 -3.09
CA ARG A 35 19.98 -19.24 -3.33
C ARG A 35 19.47 -20.05 -4.51
N CYS A 36 20.34 -20.37 -5.45
CA CYS A 36 19.97 -21.05 -6.69
C CYS A 36 21.12 -21.89 -7.26
N ASN A 37 20.79 -22.81 -8.16
CA ASN A 37 21.80 -23.58 -8.91
C ASN A 37 22.41 -22.76 -10.06
N ASP A 38 21.62 -21.84 -10.62
CA ASP A 38 22.02 -20.99 -11.74
C ASP A 38 21.63 -19.52 -11.44
N PRO A 39 22.58 -18.57 -11.52
CA PRO A 39 22.31 -17.14 -11.29
C PRO A 39 21.26 -16.52 -12.23
N VAL A 40 21.10 -17.02 -13.45
CA VAL A 40 20.11 -16.48 -14.39
C VAL A 40 18.69 -16.82 -13.91
N ASP A 41 18.45 -18.10 -13.64
CA ASP A 41 17.18 -18.55 -13.06
C ASP A 41 16.91 -17.93 -11.69
N GLY A 42 17.93 -17.86 -10.83
CA GLY A 42 17.82 -17.23 -9.51
C GLY A 42 17.39 -15.77 -9.59
N ALA A 43 18.03 -14.98 -10.46
CA ALA A 43 17.67 -13.58 -10.67
C ALA A 43 16.22 -13.43 -11.13
N TYR A 44 15.77 -14.28 -12.06
CA TYR A 44 14.39 -14.28 -12.54
C TYR A 44 13.40 -14.56 -11.39
N GLU A 45 13.62 -15.64 -10.62
CA GLU A 45 12.74 -16.03 -9.52
C GLU A 45 12.67 -14.98 -8.41
N TYR A 46 13.82 -14.43 -8.02
CA TYR A 46 13.91 -13.37 -7.02
C TYR A 46 13.12 -12.14 -7.49
N ASN A 47 13.33 -11.70 -8.73
CA ASN A 47 12.68 -10.52 -9.29
C ASN A 47 11.17 -10.69 -9.41
N GLN A 48 10.68 -11.87 -9.80
CA GLN A 48 9.25 -12.18 -9.80
C GLN A 48 8.63 -11.99 -8.41
N GLY A 49 9.29 -12.48 -7.36
CA GLY A 49 8.86 -12.29 -5.98
C GLY A 49 8.83 -10.81 -5.57
N ARG A 50 9.87 -10.04 -5.92
CA ARG A 50 9.95 -8.61 -5.64
C ARG A 50 8.84 -7.82 -6.32
N LEU A 51 8.62 -8.06 -7.61
CA LEU A 51 7.57 -7.39 -8.39
C LEU A 51 6.17 -7.68 -7.86
N LYS A 52 5.88 -8.94 -7.49
CA LYS A 52 4.59 -9.29 -6.85
C LYS A 52 4.39 -8.55 -5.52
N PHE A 53 5.44 -8.45 -4.71
CA PHE A 53 5.39 -7.69 -3.46
C PHE A 53 5.13 -6.19 -3.70
N VAL A 54 5.77 -5.59 -4.71
CA VAL A 54 5.50 -4.19 -5.10
C VAL A 54 4.05 -4.00 -5.49
N ALA A 55 3.57 -4.86 -6.40
CA ALA A 55 2.20 -4.80 -6.89
C ALA A 55 1.17 -4.95 -5.76
N ALA A 56 1.44 -5.85 -4.80
CA ALA A 56 0.60 -5.99 -3.61
C ALA A 56 0.59 -4.71 -2.77
N LEU A 57 1.75 -4.10 -2.48
CA LEU A 57 1.83 -2.84 -1.74
C LEU A 57 1.09 -1.69 -2.43
N ASP A 58 1.19 -1.59 -3.76
CA ASP A 58 0.50 -0.55 -4.53
C ASP A 58 -1.02 -0.79 -4.56
N ASN A 59 -1.47 -2.04 -4.64
CA ASN A 59 -2.89 -2.37 -4.53
C ASN A 59 -3.45 -2.06 -3.13
N THR A 60 -2.69 -2.31 -2.06
CA THR A 60 -3.13 -1.95 -0.70
C THR A 60 -3.30 -0.43 -0.56
N LYS A 61 -2.44 0.39 -1.18
CA LYS A 61 -2.60 1.85 -1.17
C LYS A 61 -3.84 2.32 -1.93
N LYS A 62 -4.21 1.64 -3.02
CA LYS A 62 -5.41 1.96 -3.82
C LYS A 62 -6.71 1.51 -3.15
N ASN A 63 -6.68 0.42 -2.39
CA ASN A 63 -7.86 -0.15 -1.72
C ASN A 63 -8.15 0.43 -0.34
N VAL A 64 -7.37 1.40 0.16
CA VAL A 64 -7.86 2.24 1.25
C VAL A 64 -8.90 3.16 0.63
N GLN A 65 -10.18 2.82 0.78
CA GLN A 65 -11.28 3.73 0.48
C GLN A 65 -11.11 4.94 1.41
N ARG A 66 -10.37 5.95 0.92
CA ARG A 66 -10.14 7.17 1.67
C ARG A 66 -11.44 7.94 1.63
N PHE A 67 -12.01 8.15 2.80
CA PHE A 67 -13.08 9.10 2.95
C PHE A 67 -12.58 10.46 2.47
N ASP A 68 -13.19 10.96 1.40
CA ASP A 68 -12.90 12.27 0.83
C ASP A 68 -14.05 13.21 1.19
N PHE A 69 -13.78 14.15 2.10
CA PHE A 69 -14.79 15.10 2.54
C PHE A 69 -15.18 16.07 1.42
N GLU A 70 -14.30 16.31 0.45
CA GLU A 70 -14.61 17.13 -0.73
C GLU A 70 -15.71 16.49 -1.57
N ALA A 71 -15.65 15.16 -1.77
CA ALA A 71 -16.70 14.42 -2.46
C ALA A 71 -18.06 14.51 -1.72
N VAL A 72 -18.05 14.56 -0.39
CA VAL A 72 -19.26 14.76 0.42
C VAL A 72 -19.82 16.16 0.23
N LEU A 73 -18.97 17.20 0.18
CA LEU A 73 -19.39 18.58 -0.08
C LEU A 73 -19.99 18.73 -1.49
N GLN A 74 -19.35 18.15 -2.50
CA GLN A 74 -19.85 18.17 -3.88
C GLN A 74 -21.19 17.47 -4.00
N TRP A 75 -21.35 16.30 -3.38
CA TRP A 75 -22.63 15.60 -3.33
C TRP A 75 -23.71 16.44 -2.62
N ALA A 76 -23.40 17.04 -1.47
CA ALA A 76 -24.35 17.85 -0.73
C ALA A 76 -24.82 19.06 -1.55
N ALA A 77 -23.91 19.72 -2.26
CA ALA A 77 -24.24 20.86 -3.13
C ALA A 77 -25.14 20.48 -4.32
N GLN A 78 -24.99 19.27 -4.86
CA GLN A 78 -25.72 18.82 -6.05
C GLN A 78 -27.05 18.13 -5.72
N HIS A 79 -27.10 17.39 -4.60
CA HIS A 79 -28.17 16.43 -4.32
C HIS A 79 -28.68 16.48 -2.87
N GLY A 80 -28.00 17.19 -1.97
CA GLY A 80 -28.36 17.23 -0.56
C GLY A 80 -29.68 17.97 -0.31
N SER A 81 -30.54 17.40 0.53
CA SER A 81 -31.66 18.14 1.10
C SER A 81 -31.18 19.25 2.04
N PRO A 82 -31.98 20.29 2.33
CA PRO A 82 -31.59 21.33 3.27
C PRO A 82 -31.11 20.78 4.62
N THR A 83 -31.78 19.75 5.14
CA THR A 83 -31.41 19.06 6.38
C THR A 83 -30.07 18.34 6.26
N GLN A 84 -29.83 17.62 5.16
CA GLN A 84 -28.57 16.91 4.92
C GLN A 84 -27.39 17.89 4.78
N CYS A 85 -27.58 19.00 4.06
CA CYS A 85 -26.58 20.06 3.95
C CYS A 85 -26.24 20.68 5.31
N GLN A 86 -27.25 20.85 6.17
CA GLN A 86 -27.03 21.36 7.53
C GLN A 86 -26.20 20.40 8.38
N PHE A 87 -26.42 19.08 8.26
CA PHE A 87 -25.59 18.10 8.95
C PHE A 87 -24.15 18.10 8.46
N VAL A 88 -23.92 18.16 7.15
CA VAL A 88 -22.56 18.25 6.57
C VAL A 88 -21.84 19.51 7.07
N LEU A 89 -22.54 20.65 7.14
CA LEU A 89 -21.99 21.89 7.67
C LEU A 89 -21.63 21.77 9.17
N ARG A 90 -22.51 21.17 9.97
CA ARG A 90 -22.26 20.92 11.40
C ARG A 90 -21.05 20.01 11.61
N LEU A 91 -20.90 18.96 10.81
CA LEU A 91 -19.74 18.06 10.84
C LEU A 91 -18.44 18.81 10.50
N LEU A 92 -18.47 19.69 9.48
CA LEU A 92 -17.32 20.52 9.11
C LEU A 92 -16.93 21.51 10.22
N GLN A 93 -17.92 22.06 10.93
CA GLN A 93 -17.73 23.05 11.99
C GLN A 93 -17.47 22.44 13.37
N ALA A 94 -17.40 21.11 13.49
CA ALA A 94 -17.21 20.44 14.77
C ALA A 94 -15.84 20.84 15.38
N PRO A 95 -15.82 21.37 16.63
CA PRO A 95 -14.60 21.86 17.26
C PRO A 95 -13.65 20.75 17.69
N ASN A 96 -14.16 19.53 17.86
CA ASN A 96 -13.39 18.36 18.29
C ASN A 96 -14.06 17.05 17.83
N SER A 97 -13.35 15.93 18.04
CA SER A 97 -13.81 14.60 17.61
C SER A 97 -15.08 14.13 18.33
N ASP A 98 -15.28 14.52 19.59
CA ASP A 98 -16.44 14.05 20.36
C ASP A 98 -17.72 14.71 19.87
N GLU A 99 -17.66 16.01 19.59
CA GLU A 99 -18.78 16.75 19.01
C GLU A 99 -19.07 16.28 17.58
N TYR A 100 -18.03 16.00 16.79
CA TYR A 100 -18.20 15.38 15.46
C TYR A 100 -18.97 14.05 15.54
N LYS A 101 -18.59 13.15 16.47
CA LYS A 101 -19.26 11.85 16.66
C LYS A 101 -20.71 12.04 17.09
N ARG A 102 -20.99 13.01 17.98
CA ARG A 102 -22.36 13.32 18.42
C ARG A 102 -23.23 13.75 17.25
N ILE A 103 -22.76 14.68 16.42
CA ILE A 103 -23.46 15.14 15.22
C ILE A 103 -23.65 14.01 14.21
N ALA A 104 -22.64 13.14 14.04
CA ALA A 104 -22.73 12.00 13.14
C ALA A 104 -23.78 10.97 13.60
N LEU A 105 -23.91 10.75 14.91
CA LEU A 105 -24.95 9.89 15.46
C LEU A 105 -26.35 10.45 15.22
N GLU A 106 -26.55 11.77 15.43
CA GLU A 106 -27.82 12.46 15.16
C GLU A 106 -28.25 12.38 13.69
N PHE A 107 -27.31 12.19 12.76
CA PHE A 107 -27.61 12.03 11.34
C PHE A 107 -28.08 10.62 10.97
N ILE A 108 -27.66 9.61 11.74
CA ILE A 108 -27.94 8.19 11.46
C ILE A 108 -29.23 7.73 12.15
N THR A 109 -29.61 8.35 13.27
CA THR A 109 -30.83 8.08 14.04
C THR A 109 -32.02 8.90 13.55
#